data_AF-A0A3R7QJL2-F1
#
_entry.id   AF-A0A3R7QJL2-F1
#
_cell.length_a   1.000
_cell.length_b   1.000
_cell.length_c   1.000
_cell.angle_alpha   90.00
_cell.angle_beta   90.00
_cell.angle_gamma   90.00
#
_symmetry.space_group_name_H-M   'P 1'
#
loop_
_entity.id
_entity.type
_entity.pdbx_description
1 polymer ?
#
loop_
_entity_poly.entity_id
_entity_poly.type
_entity_poly.pdbx_seq_one_letter_code
_entity_poly.pdbx_strand_id
1 'polypeptide(L)'
;MTGNQPSSLGFGATNKWSNPVSFQRKGAPAKGAALTSGEYLKQSCDQMKIGVGPRSHEDCPHRVTAECYSPEDNGSLDQAITAAYRQVYGNAHVMDFERSPELEAQLRNGDLDIRDFVRNLAKSSFYKGRFFESVAPQRGIELNFKHLLGRAPQSQAEVSAKISMLAEHGYEAVIDSFIDSAEYLEVFGSDIVPYARAWSSPADLATAAFPMLAALQKSFAGSDSARGGSSTLTRSLASNTAPRISIPTQVVGVRPTAGYTAGRFSSKAPGVTSGQDTAPMRGDTYVTFGLGQREQETYQRCPGDSADEINGLIRATYKQVMGNPHLMEFERAISAESKYIDGYLSTREFVRAIGLSAEYKRRFFETNAPYRFIELNFKHFLGRAPQSQAEISEHTKILAEGGYEAEICSYVDSEEYQSTFGEDTVPFARILTENGRAQVAFNRHLSLAEGFAASDTVLSSSSLVNSVATGMVPSGWSSTTSRINRTGTQSGAPDPTKKRFRIVVAAQTARSRQRTANSTYLVSGKDMSSQMKYIHARGGRILSVTEVM
;
A
#
# COMPACT_ATOMS: atom_id res chain seq x y z
N MET A 1 -17.98 -1.39 31.75
CA MET A 1 -19.18 -1.58 30.92
C MET A 1 -19.17 -3.01 30.40
N THR A 2 -19.67 -3.93 31.21
CA THR A 2 -19.46 -5.38 31.06
C THR A 2 -20.76 -6.07 31.42
N GLY A 3 -21.35 -6.76 30.44
CA GLY A 3 -22.56 -7.56 30.61
C GLY A 3 -23.30 -7.71 29.28
N ASN A 4 -23.22 -8.90 28.66
CA ASN A 4 -23.98 -9.32 27.47
C ASN A 4 -23.60 -8.73 26.09
N GLN A 5 -22.31 -8.56 25.77
CA GLN A 5 -21.90 -8.65 24.37
C GLN A 5 -21.48 -10.09 24.09
N PRO A 6 -22.08 -10.80 23.11
CA PRO A 6 -21.67 -12.15 22.78
C PRO A 6 -20.20 -12.12 22.31
N SER A 7 -19.39 -13.07 22.78
CA SER A 7 -17.95 -13.16 22.42
C SER A 7 -17.73 -13.23 20.91
N SER A 8 -18.75 -13.62 20.13
CA SER A 8 -18.76 -13.61 18.66
C SER A 8 -18.54 -12.23 18.02
N LEU A 9 -18.88 -11.13 18.71
CA LEU A 9 -18.69 -9.75 18.25
C LEU A 9 -17.31 -9.17 18.65
N GLY A 10 -16.50 -9.95 19.38
CA GLY A 10 -15.19 -9.55 19.86
C GLY A 10 -14.13 -9.42 18.76
N PHE A 11 -13.13 -8.58 19.03
CA PHE A 11 -11.87 -8.57 18.30
C PHE A 11 -11.17 -9.94 18.41
N GLY A 12 -10.28 -10.24 17.46
CA GLY A 12 -9.57 -11.54 17.38
C GLY A 12 -8.85 -11.98 18.67
N ALA A 13 -8.54 -11.06 19.58
CA ALA A 13 -7.93 -11.36 20.88
C ALA A 13 -8.89 -11.96 21.93
N THR A 14 -10.20 -12.02 21.65
CA THR A 14 -11.14 -12.70 22.55
C THR A 14 -10.94 -14.21 22.49
N ASN A 15 -10.97 -14.90 23.63
CA ASN A 15 -10.82 -16.36 23.71
C ASN A 15 -12.13 -17.00 24.18
N LYS A 16 -12.43 -18.20 23.66
CA LYS A 16 -13.60 -18.98 24.11
C LYS A 16 -13.37 -19.58 25.49
N TRP A 17 -12.15 -20.04 25.74
CA TRP A 17 -11.70 -20.61 27.00
C TRP A 17 -10.84 -19.58 27.74
N SER A 18 -10.97 -19.51 29.07
CA SER A 18 -10.18 -18.59 29.90
C SER A 18 -8.73 -19.03 30.03
N ASN A 19 -8.48 -20.33 30.05
CA ASN A 19 -7.14 -20.94 30.16
C ASN A 19 -6.84 -21.80 28.93
N PRO A 20 -5.56 -22.06 28.59
CA PRO A 20 -5.18 -23.03 27.59
C PRO A 20 -5.83 -24.39 27.86
N VAL A 21 -6.42 -24.99 26.83
CA VAL A 21 -7.04 -26.32 26.93
C VAL A 21 -5.95 -27.37 26.80
N SER A 22 -5.81 -28.20 27.84
CA SER A 22 -4.91 -29.34 27.86
C SER A 22 -5.67 -30.60 28.22
N PHE A 23 -5.22 -31.73 27.68
CA PHE A 23 -5.69 -33.05 28.06
C PHE A 23 -4.52 -34.03 28.04
N GLN A 24 -4.40 -34.82 29.09
CA GLN A 24 -3.41 -35.89 29.20
C GLN A 24 -4.10 -37.08 29.82
N ARG A 25 -3.87 -38.28 29.28
CA ARG A 25 -4.30 -39.52 29.93
C ARG A 25 -3.08 -40.16 30.57
N LYS A 26 -3.14 -40.47 31.87
CA LYS A 26 -2.06 -41.22 32.53
C LYS A 26 -1.99 -42.66 31.98
N GLY A 27 -1.13 -42.84 31.01
CA GLY A 27 -0.78 -44.11 30.40
C GLY A 27 0.32 -43.81 29.38
N ALA A 28 1.56 -43.74 29.85
CA ALA A 28 2.67 -43.25 29.04
C ALA A 28 2.82 -44.04 27.73
N PRO A 29 2.87 -43.40 26.55
CA PRO A 29 3.66 -43.96 25.47
C PRO A 29 5.10 -44.08 25.98
N ALA A 30 5.71 -45.25 25.79
CA ALA A 30 7.10 -45.50 26.18
C ALA A 30 7.98 -44.35 25.67
N LYS A 31 8.81 -43.75 26.53
CA LYS A 31 9.78 -42.71 26.14
C LYS A 31 10.68 -43.27 25.03
N GLY A 32 10.26 -43.06 23.78
CA GLY A 32 11.03 -43.43 22.60
C GLY A 32 12.30 -42.60 22.51
N ALA A 33 13.28 -43.11 21.77
CA ALA A 33 14.45 -42.31 21.40
C ALA A 33 13.97 -41.05 20.66
N ALA A 34 14.52 -39.89 21.03
CA ALA A 34 14.24 -38.65 20.31
C ALA A 34 14.63 -38.80 18.84
N LEU A 35 13.65 -38.62 17.93
CA LEU A 35 13.88 -38.74 16.49
C LEU A 35 14.25 -37.39 15.88
N THR A 36 13.94 -36.31 16.57
CA THR A 36 14.20 -34.94 16.12
C THR A 36 15.02 -34.16 17.14
N SER A 37 15.71 -33.11 16.67
CA SER A 37 16.47 -32.22 17.55
C SER A 37 15.57 -31.52 18.58
N GLY A 38 14.34 -31.17 18.21
CA GLY A 38 13.35 -30.60 19.12
C GLY A 38 12.96 -31.56 20.25
N GLU A 39 12.71 -32.83 19.93
CA GLU A 39 12.41 -33.85 20.93
C GLU A 39 13.59 -34.11 21.86
N TYR A 40 14.81 -34.12 21.33
CA TYR A 40 16.02 -34.26 22.15
C TYR A 40 16.16 -33.11 23.15
N LEU A 41 15.99 -31.87 22.69
CA LEU A 41 16.00 -30.69 23.55
C LEU A 41 14.90 -30.75 24.61
N LYS A 42 13.69 -31.17 24.23
CA LYS A 42 12.60 -31.31 25.19
C LYS A 42 12.87 -32.40 26.23
N GLN A 43 13.35 -33.58 25.82
CA GLN A 43 13.73 -34.64 26.75
C GLN A 43 14.81 -34.18 27.74
N SER A 44 15.77 -33.37 27.28
CA SER A 44 16.78 -32.73 28.14
C SER A 44 16.16 -31.73 29.12
N CYS A 45 15.25 -30.85 28.65
CA CYS A 45 14.51 -29.91 29.50
C CYS A 45 13.64 -30.61 30.56
N ASP A 46 12.97 -31.71 30.18
CA ASP A 46 12.15 -32.52 31.09
C ASP A 46 13.02 -33.21 32.15
N GLN A 47 14.23 -33.68 31.80
CA GLN A 47 15.21 -34.19 32.77
C GLN A 47 15.64 -33.11 33.76
N MET A 48 15.82 -31.88 33.30
CA MET A 48 16.14 -30.71 34.13
C MET A 48 14.93 -30.16 34.90
N LYS A 49 13.72 -30.68 34.66
CA LYS A 49 12.45 -30.19 35.24
C LYS A 49 12.20 -28.70 34.98
N ILE A 50 12.57 -28.22 33.79
CA ILE A 50 12.28 -26.86 33.34
C ILE A 50 10.82 -26.82 32.86
N GLY A 51 10.06 -25.81 33.30
CA GLY A 51 8.66 -25.64 32.92
C GLY A 51 8.49 -25.36 31.42
N VAL A 52 7.33 -25.73 30.88
CA VAL A 52 6.95 -25.64 29.47
C VAL A 52 5.82 -24.61 29.37
N GLY A 53 5.87 -23.71 28.40
CA GLY A 53 4.86 -22.67 28.22
C GLY A 53 5.45 -21.35 27.70
N PRO A 54 4.60 -20.43 27.22
CA PRO A 54 5.06 -19.13 26.77
C PRO A 54 5.60 -18.32 27.96
N ARG A 55 6.74 -17.65 27.78
CA ARG A 55 7.30 -16.73 28.77
C ARG A 55 6.57 -15.40 28.70
N SER A 56 5.41 -15.33 29.37
CA SER A 56 4.62 -14.11 29.43
C SER A 56 5.33 -13.09 30.35
N HIS A 57 5.19 -11.80 30.03
CA HIS A 57 5.75 -10.74 30.87
C HIS A 57 4.98 -10.59 32.20
N GLU A 58 3.71 -10.99 32.23
CA GLU A 58 2.87 -10.97 33.44
C GLU A 58 3.35 -11.99 34.48
N ASP A 59 3.94 -13.11 34.02
CA ASP A 59 4.44 -14.18 34.88
C ASP A 59 5.90 -13.96 35.33
N CYS A 60 6.62 -12.97 34.78
CA CYS A 60 7.99 -12.65 35.20
C CYS A 60 7.99 -11.81 36.49
N PRO A 61 8.78 -12.16 37.54
CA PRO A 61 9.93 -13.07 37.58
C PRO A 61 9.61 -14.49 38.09
N HIS A 62 8.33 -14.83 38.23
CA HIS A 62 7.90 -16.11 38.77
C HIS A 62 8.10 -17.22 37.73
N ARG A 63 8.53 -18.38 38.25
CA ARG A 63 8.88 -19.59 37.51
C ARG A 63 7.89 -19.87 36.37
N VAL A 64 8.39 -20.15 35.16
CA VAL A 64 7.62 -20.77 34.07
C VAL A 64 6.87 -21.94 34.69
N THR A 65 5.56 -21.80 34.84
CA THR A 65 4.75 -22.72 35.63
C THR A 65 4.96 -24.12 35.07
N ALA A 66 5.69 -24.94 35.85
CA ALA A 66 5.74 -26.35 35.62
C ALA A 66 4.31 -26.86 35.72
N GLU A 67 3.86 -27.48 34.64
CA GLU A 67 2.67 -28.33 34.59
C GLU A 67 1.37 -27.55 34.80
N CYS A 68 0.82 -26.99 33.71
CA CYS A 68 -0.62 -26.82 33.63
C CYS A 68 -1.22 -28.20 33.91
N TYR A 69 -1.86 -28.37 35.08
CA TYR A 69 -2.55 -29.60 35.42
C TYR A 69 -3.49 -29.95 34.27
N SER A 70 -3.24 -31.10 33.64
CA SER A 70 -4.03 -31.55 32.51
C SER A 70 -5.10 -32.50 33.01
N PRO A 71 -6.38 -32.10 33.00
CA PRO A 71 -7.45 -32.93 33.53
C PRO A 71 -7.65 -34.19 32.68
N GLU A 72 -7.87 -35.33 33.34
CA GLU A 72 -8.11 -36.64 32.70
C GLU A 72 -9.60 -36.89 32.38
N ASP A 73 -10.47 -35.92 32.65
CA ASP A 73 -11.92 -36.08 32.53
C ASP A 73 -12.37 -36.20 31.07
N ASN A 74 -13.37 -37.05 30.81
CA ASN A 74 -14.00 -37.18 29.49
C ASN A 74 -14.56 -35.84 28.97
N GLY A 75 -15.07 -34.99 29.87
CA GLY A 75 -15.53 -33.65 29.50
C GLY A 75 -14.40 -32.73 29.04
N SER A 76 -13.20 -32.88 29.60
CA SER A 76 -12.00 -32.14 29.22
C SER A 76 -11.44 -32.64 27.89
N LEU A 77 -11.51 -33.96 27.64
CA LEU A 77 -11.18 -34.56 26.36
C LEU A 77 -12.06 -34.01 25.22
N ASP A 78 -13.38 -33.97 25.41
CA ASP A 78 -14.29 -33.43 24.40
C ASP A 78 -14.05 -31.92 24.15
N GLN A 79 -13.68 -31.18 25.20
CA GLN A 79 -13.25 -29.78 25.06
C GLN A 79 -11.94 -29.66 24.28
N ALA A 80 -10.96 -30.52 24.53
CA ALA A 80 -9.69 -30.54 23.80
C ALA A 80 -9.89 -30.87 22.31
N ILE A 81 -10.73 -31.86 22.00
CA ILE A 81 -11.11 -32.19 20.62
C ILE A 81 -11.76 -30.98 19.95
N THR A 82 -12.74 -30.35 20.61
CA THR A 82 -13.44 -29.17 20.07
C THR A 82 -12.49 -27.99 19.87
N ALA A 83 -11.55 -27.78 20.80
CA ALA A 83 -10.54 -26.74 20.73
C ALA A 83 -9.55 -26.98 19.58
N ALA A 84 -9.08 -28.22 19.40
CA ALA A 84 -8.17 -28.60 18.33
C ALA A 84 -8.79 -28.37 16.96
N TYR A 85 -10.04 -28.82 16.74
CA TYR A 85 -10.75 -28.54 15.49
C TYR A 85 -10.92 -27.03 15.25
N ARG A 86 -11.30 -26.26 16.28
CA ARG A 86 -11.49 -24.81 16.16
C ARG A 86 -10.19 -24.10 15.76
N GLN A 87 -9.07 -24.48 16.38
CA GLN A 87 -7.77 -23.88 16.15
C GLN A 87 -7.21 -24.27 14.78
N VAL A 88 -7.09 -25.58 14.50
CA VAL A 88 -6.46 -26.09 13.28
C VAL A 88 -7.28 -25.68 12.07
N TYR A 89 -8.61 -25.77 12.12
CA TYR A 89 -9.45 -25.38 10.99
C TYR A 89 -9.84 -23.90 11.00
N GLY A 90 -9.16 -23.04 11.77
CA GLY A 90 -9.29 -21.59 11.62
C GLY A 90 -10.70 -21.04 11.80
N ASN A 91 -11.44 -21.55 12.79
CA ASN A 91 -12.87 -21.26 13.02
C ASN A 91 -13.82 -21.62 11.86
N ALA A 92 -13.40 -22.46 10.92
CA ALA A 92 -14.31 -23.01 9.93
C ALA A 92 -15.37 -23.88 10.61
N HIS A 93 -16.62 -23.78 10.14
CA HIS A 93 -17.66 -24.71 10.55
C HIS A 93 -17.37 -26.08 9.92
N VAL A 94 -17.27 -27.10 10.76
CA VAL A 94 -17.00 -28.48 10.38
C VAL A 94 -18.30 -29.24 10.49
N MET A 95 -18.73 -29.87 9.40
CA MET A 95 -19.90 -30.75 9.43
C MET A 95 -19.50 -32.12 9.99
N ASP A 96 -20.47 -32.88 10.51
CA ASP A 96 -20.19 -34.19 11.15
C ASP A 96 -19.45 -35.17 10.23
N PHE A 97 -19.72 -35.14 8.93
CA PHE A 97 -19.02 -35.99 7.94
C PHE A 97 -17.60 -35.50 7.59
N GLU A 98 -17.28 -34.23 7.86
CA GLU A 98 -15.95 -33.64 7.64
C GLU A 98 -15.05 -33.87 8.86
N ARG A 99 -15.63 -34.28 10.01
CA ARG A 99 -14.88 -34.69 11.20
C ARG A 99 -14.28 -36.08 10.95
N SER A 100 -13.13 -36.34 11.57
CA SER A 100 -12.38 -37.58 11.43
C SER A 100 -12.58 -38.45 12.68
N PRO A 101 -13.64 -39.28 12.73
CA PRO A 101 -13.96 -40.06 13.93
C PRO A 101 -12.86 -41.07 14.29
N GLU A 102 -12.09 -41.53 13.31
CA GLU A 102 -10.96 -42.42 13.50
C GLU A 102 -9.87 -41.78 14.38
N LEU A 103 -9.51 -40.52 14.10
CA LEU A 103 -8.53 -39.77 14.91
C LEU A 103 -9.08 -39.46 16.30
N GLU A 104 -10.39 -39.16 16.42
CA GLU A 104 -11.03 -38.95 17.72
C GLU A 104 -11.04 -40.24 18.56
N ALA A 105 -11.28 -41.39 17.93
CA ALA A 105 -11.27 -42.70 18.60
C ALA A 105 -9.84 -43.07 19.06
N GLN A 106 -8.82 -42.85 18.23
CA GLN A 106 -7.42 -43.08 18.61
C GLN A 106 -6.98 -42.20 19.79
N LEU A 107 -7.37 -40.92 19.78
CA LEU A 107 -7.12 -40.02 20.92
C LEU A 107 -7.89 -40.47 22.18
N ARG A 108 -9.15 -40.93 22.02
CA ARG A 108 -9.96 -41.48 23.12
C ARG A 108 -9.37 -42.77 23.69
N ASN A 109 -8.75 -43.61 22.87
CA ASN A 109 -8.07 -44.83 23.30
C ASN A 109 -6.73 -44.54 24.00
N GLY A 110 -6.12 -43.38 23.73
CA GLY A 110 -4.80 -43.01 24.22
C GLY A 110 -3.65 -43.47 23.32
N ASP A 111 -3.96 -43.84 22.07
CA ASP A 111 -2.95 -44.23 21.08
C ASP A 111 -2.23 -43.00 20.49
N LEU A 112 -2.84 -41.82 20.59
CA LEU A 112 -2.30 -40.53 20.12
C LEU A 112 -2.25 -39.51 21.26
N ASP A 113 -1.19 -38.71 21.26
CA ASP A 113 -1.12 -37.46 22.04
C ASP A 113 -1.85 -36.32 21.32
N ILE A 114 -2.13 -35.20 22.02
CA ILE A 114 -2.74 -34.02 21.38
C ILE A 114 -1.87 -33.50 20.24
N ARG A 115 -0.54 -33.51 20.43
CA ARG A 115 0.42 -33.14 19.39
C ARG A 115 0.22 -33.95 18.10
N ASP A 116 0.13 -35.27 18.21
CA ASP A 116 0.00 -36.14 17.05
C ASP A 116 -1.43 -36.14 16.48
N PHE A 117 -2.43 -35.90 17.32
CA PHE A 117 -3.78 -35.58 16.87
C PHE A 117 -3.80 -34.32 16.01
N VAL A 118 -3.16 -33.22 16.45
CA VAL A 118 -3.02 -31.97 15.67
C VAL A 118 -2.23 -32.20 14.38
N ARG A 119 -1.17 -33.01 14.42
CA ARG A 119 -0.39 -33.43 13.23
C ARG A 119 -1.30 -34.09 12.19
N ASN A 120 -2.10 -35.06 12.61
CA ASN A 120 -2.98 -35.80 11.71
C ASN A 120 -4.13 -34.93 11.18
N LEU A 121 -4.68 -34.03 12.01
CA LEU A 121 -5.67 -33.04 11.54
C LEU A 121 -5.11 -32.11 10.47
N ALA A 122 -3.88 -31.63 10.64
CA ALA A 122 -3.21 -30.76 9.68
C ALA A 122 -2.76 -31.51 8.40
N LYS A 123 -2.56 -32.83 8.47
CA LYS A 123 -2.31 -33.68 7.28
C LYS A 123 -3.59 -34.11 6.56
N SER A 124 -4.76 -33.90 7.16
CA SER A 124 -6.04 -34.28 6.55
C SER A 124 -6.26 -33.62 5.19
N SER A 125 -6.93 -34.35 4.29
CA SER A 125 -7.33 -33.83 2.97
C SER A 125 -8.23 -32.60 3.09
N PHE A 126 -9.06 -32.54 4.13
CA PHE A 126 -9.93 -31.40 4.42
C PHE A 126 -9.15 -30.12 4.69
N TYR A 127 -8.15 -30.17 5.58
CA TYR A 127 -7.31 -29.02 5.89
C TYR A 127 -6.48 -28.60 4.67
N LYS A 128 -5.88 -29.57 3.97
CA LYS A 128 -5.10 -29.34 2.75
C LYS A 128 -5.92 -28.64 1.65
N GLY A 129 -7.14 -29.09 1.37
CA GLY A 129 -7.99 -28.48 0.35
C GLY A 129 -8.37 -27.02 0.66
N ARG A 130 -8.72 -26.73 1.91
CA ARG A 130 -9.22 -25.39 2.31
C ARG A 130 -8.12 -24.36 2.58
N PHE A 131 -6.99 -24.76 3.16
CA PHE A 131 -5.98 -23.81 3.63
C PHE A 131 -4.68 -23.83 2.83
N PHE A 132 -4.49 -24.84 1.98
CA PHE A 132 -3.28 -25.00 1.18
C PHE A 132 -3.54 -24.97 -0.33
N GLU A 133 -4.44 -25.81 -0.86
CA GLU A 133 -4.67 -25.92 -2.32
C GLU A 133 -5.44 -24.73 -2.90
N SER A 134 -6.38 -24.16 -2.16
CA SER A 134 -7.21 -23.03 -2.61
C SER A 134 -6.56 -21.64 -2.42
N VAL A 135 -5.31 -21.61 -1.95
CA VAL A 135 -4.66 -20.44 -1.39
C VAL A 135 -3.24 -20.28 -1.98
N ALA A 136 -2.73 -19.06 -2.10
CA ALA A 136 -1.35 -18.85 -2.52
C ALA A 136 -0.35 -19.46 -1.51
N PRO A 137 0.80 -20.01 -1.94
CA PRO A 137 1.74 -20.70 -1.04
C PRO A 137 2.18 -19.89 0.19
N GLN A 138 2.43 -18.59 -0.01
CA GLN A 138 2.79 -17.65 1.06
C GLN A 138 1.67 -17.54 2.11
N ARG A 139 0.41 -17.47 1.66
CA ARG A 139 -0.75 -17.39 2.54
C ARG A 139 -1.04 -18.72 3.23
N GLY A 140 -0.85 -19.85 2.55
CA GLY A 140 -0.93 -21.17 3.18
C GLY A 140 0.08 -21.32 4.32
N ILE A 141 1.31 -20.84 4.12
CA ILE A 141 2.34 -20.86 5.18
C ILE A 141 2.00 -19.89 6.32
N GLU A 142 1.53 -18.67 6.03
CA GLU A 142 1.02 -17.74 7.06
C GLU A 142 -0.06 -18.38 7.94
N LEU A 143 -0.98 -19.13 7.31
CA LEU A 143 -2.04 -19.85 8.00
C LEU A 143 -1.49 -21.02 8.81
N ASN A 144 -0.51 -21.78 8.31
CA ASN A 144 0.14 -22.84 9.10
C ASN A 144 0.83 -22.28 10.35
N PHE A 145 1.54 -21.15 10.26
CA PHE A 145 2.11 -20.45 11.42
C PHE A 145 1.01 -20.10 12.44
N LYS A 146 -0.14 -19.61 11.95
CA LYS A 146 -1.26 -19.26 12.82
C LYS A 146 -1.91 -20.49 13.47
N HIS A 147 -2.21 -21.52 12.69
CA HIS A 147 -2.96 -22.71 13.14
C HIS A 147 -2.12 -23.60 14.06
N LEU A 148 -0.84 -23.83 13.72
CA LEU A 148 0.03 -24.76 14.44
C LEU A 148 0.84 -24.09 15.54
N LEU A 149 1.41 -22.91 15.27
CA LEU A 149 2.25 -22.19 16.24
C LEU A 149 1.49 -21.05 16.95
N GLY A 150 0.28 -20.71 16.55
CA GLY A 150 -0.49 -19.66 17.23
C GLY A 150 0.09 -18.25 17.06
N ARG A 151 1.02 -18.04 16.12
CA ARG A 151 1.68 -16.74 15.86
C ARG A 151 1.74 -16.42 14.37
N ALA A 152 2.07 -15.19 14.05
CA ALA A 152 2.46 -14.81 12.70
C ALA A 152 3.95 -15.15 12.43
N PRO A 153 4.37 -15.29 11.16
CA PRO A 153 5.78 -15.33 10.80
C PRO A 153 6.48 -14.02 11.22
N GLN A 154 7.70 -14.12 11.75
CA GLN A 154 8.47 -12.97 12.25
C GLN A 154 9.22 -12.25 11.12
N SER A 155 9.69 -13.01 10.14
CA SER A 155 10.50 -12.49 9.04
C SER A 155 10.13 -13.13 7.72
N GLN A 156 10.46 -12.44 6.62
CA GLN A 156 10.31 -13.00 5.28
C GLN A 156 11.18 -14.26 5.08
N ALA A 157 12.31 -14.35 5.81
CA ALA A 157 13.22 -15.49 5.76
C ALA A 157 12.57 -16.78 6.29
N GLU A 158 11.77 -16.71 7.36
CA GLU A 158 11.00 -17.86 7.87
C GLU A 158 10.01 -18.38 6.80
N VAL A 159 9.31 -17.45 6.14
CA VAL A 159 8.35 -17.80 5.09
C VAL A 159 9.06 -18.42 3.89
N SER A 160 10.17 -17.83 3.42
CA SER A 160 10.93 -18.37 2.29
C SER A 160 11.51 -19.75 2.59
N ALA A 161 12.03 -19.98 3.81
CA ALA A 161 12.58 -21.28 4.20
C ALA A 161 11.51 -22.39 4.15
N LYS A 162 10.29 -22.08 4.61
CA LYS A 162 9.15 -23.03 4.52
C LYS A 162 8.67 -23.23 3.08
N ILE A 163 8.74 -22.21 2.22
CA ILE A 163 8.45 -22.35 0.78
C ILE A 163 9.49 -23.26 0.11
N SER A 164 10.78 -23.12 0.42
CA SER A 164 11.83 -23.99 -0.11
C SER A 164 11.60 -25.44 0.31
N MET A 165 11.33 -25.67 1.60
CA MET A 165 11.01 -27.00 2.11
C MET A 165 9.77 -27.60 1.45
N LEU A 166 8.75 -26.76 1.18
CA LEU A 166 7.55 -27.19 0.46
C LEU A 166 7.87 -27.67 -0.95
N ALA A 167 8.77 -26.98 -1.64
CA ALA A 167 9.18 -27.33 -3.00
C ALA A 167 10.02 -28.62 -3.05
N GLU A 168 10.86 -28.86 -2.04
CA GLU A 168 11.77 -30.01 -1.97
C GLU A 168 11.11 -31.29 -1.44
N HIS A 169 10.32 -31.18 -0.37
CA HIS A 169 9.83 -32.32 0.39
C HIS A 169 8.29 -32.43 0.43
N GLY A 170 7.58 -31.46 -0.13
CA GLY A 170 6.12 -31.45 -0.19
C GLY A 170 5.44 -31.00 1.12
N TYR A 171 4.12 -31.13 1.14
CA TYR A 171 3.26 -30.52 2.16
C TYR A 171 3.38 -31.16 3.55
N GLU A 172 3.38 -32.50 3.62
CA GLU A 172 3.40 -33.22 4.89
C GLU A 172 4.69 -32.95 5.67
N ALA A 173 5.83 -32.88 4.98
CA ALA A 173 7.12 -32.52 5.55
C ALA A 173 7.10 -31.10 6.15
N VAL A 174 6.40 -30.16 5.50
CA VAL A 174 6.24 -28.80 6.06
C VAL A 174 5.45 -28.84 7.36
N ILE A 175 4.35 -29.61 7.45
CA ILE A 175 3.58 -29.76 8.68
C ILE A 175 4.41 -30.39 9.80
N ASP A 176 5.14 -31.47 9.49
CA ASP A 176 6.05 -32.11 10.45
C ASP A 176 7.10 -31.12 10.96
N SER A 177 7.69 -30.31 10.07
CA SER A 177 8.67 -29.29 10.46
C SER A 177 8.12 -28.18 11.38
N PHE A 178 6.81 -27.98 11.45
CA PHE A 178 6.18 -27.05 12.40
C PHE A 178 5.99 -27.71 13.77
N ILE A 179 5.54 -28.96 13.79
CA ILE A 179 5.17 -29.67 15.02
C ILE A 179 6.40 -30.21 15.75
N ASP A 180 7.43 -30.62 14.99
CA ASP A 180 8.71 -31.08 15.51
C ASP A 180 9.68 -29.92 15.83
N SER A 181 9.24 -28.68 15.65
CA SER A 181 10.04 -27.50 16.00
C SER A 181 10.21 -27.39 17.51
N ALA A 182 11.40 -26.94 17.93
CA ALA A 182 11.69 -26.68 19.35
C ALA A 182 10.69 -25.68 19.96
N GLU A 183 10.24 -24.69 19.18
CA GLU A 183 9.25 -23.69 19.63
C GLU A 183 7.88 -24.31 19.93
N TYR A 184 7.42 -25.27 19.13
CA TYR A 184 6.16 -25.97 19.40
C TYR A 184 6.27 -26.75 20.72
N LEU A 185 7.38 -27.46 20.90
CA LEU A 185 7.63 -28.34 22.04
C LEU A 185 7.88 -27.58 23.35
N GLU A 186 8.51 -26.41 23.30
CA GLU A 186 8.72 -25.53 24.47
C GLU A 186 7.41 -24.89 24.93
N VAL A 187 6.49 -24.58 24.00
CA VAL A 187 5.29 -23.79 24.35
C VAL A 187 4.06 -24.67 24.59
N PHE A 188 3.84 -25.69 23.77
CA PHE A 188 2.65 -26.56 23.86
C PHE A 188 2.99 -27.96 24.40
N GLY A 189 4.18 -28.47 24.11
CA GLY A 189 4.53 -29.86 24.46
C GLY A 189 3.65 -30.88 23.74
N SER A 190 3.33 -32.00 24.41
CA SER A 190 2.48 -33.08 23.87
C SER A 190 1.00 -32.91 24.19
N ASP A 191 0.68 -32.19 25.27
CA ASP A 191 -0.62 -32.29 25.97
C ASP A 191 -1.47 -31.01 25.89
N ILE A 192 -0.96 -29.92 25.29
CA ILE A 192 -1.66 -28.64 25.18
C ILE A 192 -2.10 -28.41 23.74
N VAL A 193 -3.37 -28.04 23.55
CA VAL A 193 -3.89 -27.65 22.23
C VAL A 193 -3.30 -26.30 21.84
N PRO A 194 -2.79 -26.12 20.60
CA PRO A 194 -2.29 -24.83 20.16
C PRO A 194 -3.33 -23.71 20.30
N TYR A 195 -2.87 -22.51 20.64
CA TYR A 195 -3.71 -21.34 20.79
C TYR A 195 -2.97 -20.09 20.33
N ALA A 196 -3.71 -19.02 20.03
CA ALA A 196 -3.13 -17.74 19.59
C ALA A 196 -2.29 -17.08 20.70
N ARG A 197 -0.99 -16.86 20.46
CA ARG A 197 0.00 -16.45 21.48
C ARG A 197 0.42 -14.99 21.42
N ALA A 198 0.37 -14.35 20.24
CA ALA A 198 0.96 -13.02 20.08
C ALA A 198 0.15 -11.89 20.75
N TRP A 199 -0.96 -12.20 21.42
CA TRP A 199 -1.82 -11.23 22.08
C TRP A 199 -1.27 -10.68 23.40
N SER A 200 -0.49 -11.48 24.13
CA SER A 200 0.12 -11.11 25.41
C SER A 200 1.58 -10.66 25.29
N SER A 201 2.07 -10.44 24.06
CA SER A 201 3.46 -10.02 23.77
C SER A 201 4.51 -10.76 24.63
N PRO A 202 4.60 -12.10 24.53
CA PRO A 202 5.56 -12.88 25.31
C PRO A 202 7.00 -12.50 24.97
N ALA A 203 7.92 -12.69 25.91
CA ALA A 203 9.30 -12.22 25.84
C ALA A 203 10.08 -12.72 24.61
N ASP A 204 9.71 -13.90 24.08
CA ASP A 204 10.37 -14.52 22.93
C ASP A 204 9.86 -14.01 21.56
N LEU A 205 8.84 -13.14 21.53
CA LEU A 205 8.26 -12.60 20.29
C LEU A 205 8.52 -11.09 20.16
N ALA A 206 8.84 -10.66 18.93
CA ALA A 206 8.89 -9.24 18.61
C ALA A 206 7.52 -8.58 18.86
N THR A 207 7.52 -7.31 19.27
CA THR A 207 6.29 -6.51 19.45
C THR A 207 5.46 -6.41 18.17
N ALA A 208 6.10 -6.53 17.00
CA ALA A 208 5.45 -6.60 15.70
C ALA A 208 4.61 -7.89 15.49
N ALA A 209 4.83 -8.94 16.26
CA ALA A 209 4.04 -10.17 16.17
C ALA A 209 2.56 -9.94 16.50
N PHE A 210 2.25 -9.02 17.42
CA PHE A 210 0.89 -8.63 17.77
C PHE A 210 0.11 -8.06 16.57
N PRO A 211 0.56 -6.97 15.90
CA PRO A 211 -0.16 -6.42 14.76
C PRO A 211 -0.17 -7.39 13.56
N MET A 212 0.87 -8.21 13.38
CA MET A 212 0.89 -9.24 12.32
C MET A 212 -0.16 -10.32 12.55
N LEU A 213 -0.26 -10.86 13.78
CA LEU A 213 -1.30 -11.83 14.13
C LEU A 213 -2.70 -11.20 14.05
N ALA A 214 -2.83 -9.95 14.46
CA ALA A 214 -4.08 -9.21 14.34
C ALA A 214 -4.54 -9.06 12.88
N ALA A 215 -3.62 -8.84 11.95
CA ALA A 215 -3.94 -8.79 10.52
C ALA A 215 -4.38 -10.16 9.96
N LEU A 216 -3.85 -11.26 10.49
CA LEU A 216 -4.26 -12.62 10.13
C LEU A 216 -5.62 -13.00 10.71
N GLN A 217 -5.87 -12.74 12.00
CA GLN A 217 -7.08 -13.19 12.70
C GLN A 217 -8.27 -12.25 12.48
N LYS A 218 -8.09 -10.93 12.60
CA LYS A 218 -9.07 -9.83 12.44
C LYS A 218 -10.36 -9.93 13.29
N SER A 219 -11.11 -11.04 13.25
CA SER A 219 -12.35 -11.29 14.01
C SER A 219 -12.29 -12.64 14.76
N PHE A 220 -12.99 -12.73 15.90
CA PHE A 220 -13.04 -13.97 16.68
C PHE A 220 -13.89 -15.08 16.06
N ALA A 221 -15.00 -14.72 15.41
CA ALA A 221 -15.92 -15.67 14.78
C ALA A 221 -15.70 -15.82 13.25
N GLY A 222 -14.72 -15.11 12.68
CA GLY A 222 -14.43 -15.21 11.25
C GLY A 222 -13.67 -16.48 10.92
N SER A 223 -14.12 -17.21 9.90
CA SER A 223 -13.37 -18.32 9.31
C SER A 223 -12.18 -17.78 8.49
N ASP A 224 -11.02 -18.40 8.63
CA ASP A 224 -9.83 -18.03 7.86
C ASP A 224 -9.94 -18.34 6.37
N SER A 225 -10.72 -19.36 6.00
CA SER A 225 -11.01 -19.70 4.61
C SER A 225 -11.86 -18.63 3.90
N ALA A 226 -12.63 -17.85 4.66
CA ALA A 226 -13.43 -16.76 4.11
C ALA A 226 -12.62 -15.48 3.83
N ARG A 227 -11.30 -15.48 4.13
CA ARG A 227 -10.46 -14.27 4.08
C ARG A 227 -9.59 -14.13 2.82
N GLY A 228 -10.01 -14.74 1.72
CA GLY A 228 -9.32 -14.65 0.42
C GLY A 228 -8.02 -15.45 0.37
N GLY A 229 -7.54 -15.72 -0.85
CA GLY A 229 -6.38 -16.60 -1.10
C GLY A 229 -5.01 -15.91 -1.11
N SER A 230 -4.96 -14.58 -1.03
CA SER A 230 -3.70 -13.84 -1.10
C SER A 230 -3.06 -13.63 0.27
N SER A 231 -1.74 -13.48 0.31
CA SER A 231 -1.00 -13.17 1.53
C SER A 231 -1.45 -11.83 2.11
N THR A 232 -1.54 -11.80 3.44
CA THR A 232 -1.85 -10.58 4.19
C THR A 232 -0.61 -9.88 4.72
N LEU A 233 0.50 -10.60 4.89
CA LEU A 233 1.70 -10.10 5.56
C LEU A 233 2.88 -9.85 4.61
N THR A 234 2.90 -10.38 3.37
CA THR A 234 4.07 -10.26 2.46
C THR A 234 4.54 -8.81 2.31
N ARG A 235 3.63 -7.84 2.14
CA ARG A 235 4.02 -6.42 2.03
C ARG A 235 4.64 -5.89 3.34
N SER A 236 4.06 -6.26 4.47
CA SER A 236 4.50 -5.84 5.79
C SER A 236 5.84 -6.48 6.19
N LEU A 237 6.04 -7.76 5.84
CA LEU A 237 7.29 -8.47 6.04
C LEU A 237 8.40 -7.92 5.14
N ALA A 238 8.11 -7.65 3.86
CA ALA A 238 9.09 -7.09 2.92
C ALA A 238 9.52 -5.66 3.26
N SER A 239 8.61 -4.85 3.80
CA SER A 239 8.88 -3.46 4.20
C SER A 239 9.26 -3.31 5.68
N ASN A 240 9.40 -4.42 6.41
CA ASN A 240 9.60 -4.45 7.86
C ASN A 240 8.70 -3.45 8.62
N THR A 241 7.45 -3.34 8.19
CA THR A 241 6.49 -2.35 8.69
C THR A 241 5.23 -3.07 9.16
N ALA A 242 4.85 -2.84 10.42
CA ALA A 242 3.67 -3.44 11.02
C ALA A 242 2.40 -3.10 10.22
N PRO A 243 1.54 -4.08 9.90
CA PRO A 243 0.29 -3.84 9.22
C PRO A 243 -0.66 -3.05 10.14
N ARG A 244 -1.53 -2.25 9.53
CA ARG A 244 -2.57 -1.53 10.27
C ARG A 244 -3.61 -2.51 10.79
N ILE A 245 -3.89 -2.44 12.10
CA ILE A 245 -4.98 -3.21 12.72
C ILE A 245 -6.31 -2.63 12.24
N SER A 246 -7.06 -3.42 11.49
CA SER A 246 -8.38 -3.05 10.99
C SER A 246 -9.47 -3.73 11.79
N ILE A 247 -10.49 -2.98 12.19
CA ILE A 247 -11.70 -3.54 12.79
C ILE A 247 -12.39 -4.45 11.75
N PRO A 248 -12.81 -5.67 12.12
CA PRO A 248 -13.45 -6.59 11.18
C PRO A 248 -14.78 -6.02 10.67
N THR A 249 -14.92 -5.92 9.35
CA THR A 249 -16.12 -5.40 8.68
C THR A 249 -17.33 -6.33 8.80
N GLN A 250 -17.09 -7.59 9.16
CA GLN A 250 -18.09 -8.66 9.23
C GLN A 250 -19.00 -8.54 10.46
N VAL A 251 -18.55 -7.84 11.51
CA VAL A 251 -19.28 -7.67 12.78
C VAL A 251 -20.31 -6.54 12.71
N VAL A 252 -20.15 -5.60 11.77
CA VAL A 252 -20.95 -4.36 11.73
C VAL A 252 -22.10 -4.41 10.72
N GLY A 253 -22.24 -5.47 9.91
CA GLY A 253 -23.30 -5.55 8.88
C GLY A 253 -23.26 -4.45 7.82
N VAL A 254 -22.25 -3.58 7.88
CA VAL A 254 -22.01 -2.45 7.00
C VAL A 254 -20.58 -2.58 6.53
N ARG A 255 -20.39 -2.59 5.21
CA ARG A 255 -19.07 -2.48 4.58
C ARG A 255 -18.56 -1.07 4.88
N PRO A 256 -17.60 -0.85 5.80
CA PRO A 256 -17.17 0.49 6.12
C PRO A 256 -16.49 1.07 4.88
N THR A 257 -17.01 2.19 4.39
CA THR A 257 -16.31 3.00 3.41
C THR A 257 -15.03 3.54 4.04
N ALA A 258 -14.01 3.83 3.23
CA ALA A 258 -12.68 4.23 3.70
C ALA A 258 -12.65 5.41 4.70
N GLY A 259 -13.73 6.20 4.81
CA GLY A 259 -13.86 7.25 5.82
C GLY A 259 -14.10 6.73 7.25
N TYR A 260 -14.80 5.59 7.41
CA TYR A 260 -15.20 5.07 8.72
C TYR A 260 -14.01 4.55 9.54
N THR A 261 -12.99 4.01 8.89
CA THR A 261 -11.77 3.51 9.54
C THR A 261 -10.80 4.63 9.97
N ALA A 262 -11.04 5.87 9.55
CA ALA A 262 -10.19 7.02 9.83
C ALA A 262 -10.80 8.04 10.80
N GLY A 263 -11.97 7.74 11.42
CA GLY A 263 -12.69 8.71 12.26
C GLY A 263 -13.15 9.95 11.49
N ARG A 264 -13.18 9.89 10.16
CA ARG A 264 -13.60 11.00 9.30
C ARG A 264 -15.04 10.75 8.89
N PHE A 265 -15.95 11.63 9.29
CA PHE A 265 -17.28 11.69 8.68
C PHE A 265 -17.09 11.84 7.17
N SER A 266 -17.45 10.82 6.39
CA SER A 266 -17.50 10.98 4.94
C SER A 266 -18.54 12.06 4.67
N SER A 267 -18.12 13.14 4.01
CA SER A 267 -19.06 14.18 3.55
C SER A 267 -20.22 13.47 2.84
N LYS A 268 -21.45 13.78 3.24
CA LYS A 268 -22.67 13.33 2.55
C LYS A 268 -22.45 13.58 1.06
N ALA A 269 -22.50 12.52 0.25
CA ALA A 269 -22.41 12.68 -1.20
C ALA A 269 -23.45 13.75 -1.60
N PRO A 270 -23.07 14.82 -2.33
CA PRO A 270 -24.02 15.85 -2.71
C PRO A 270 -25.18 15.19 -3.44
N GLY A 271 -26.37 15.29 -2.84
CA GLY A 271 -27.59 14.88 -3.51
C GLY A 271 -27.69 15.63 -4.85
N VAL A 272 -28.10 14.90 -5.88
CA VAL A 272 -28.47 15.38 -7.22
C VAL A 272 -27.35 16.04 -8.07
N THR A 273 -26.09 16.01 -7.64
CA THR A 273 -24.94 16.41 -8.49
C THR A 273 -23.85 15.34 -8.61
N SER A 274 -24.18 14.09 -8.27
CA SER A 274 -23.28 12.96 -8.47
C SER A 274 -23.19 12.63 -9.96
N GLY A 275 -22.24 13.26 -10.65
CA GLY A 275 -21.73 12.88 -11.97
C GLY A 275 -21.13 11.48 -11.97
N GLN A 276 -22.00 10.48 -11.79
CA GLN A 276 -21.81 9.07 -12.08
C GLN A 276 -22.32 8.72 -13.49
N ASP A 277 -22.55 9.74 -14.32
CA ASP A 277 -22.74 9.57 -15.75
C ASP A 277 -21.38 9.30 -16.37
N THR A 278 -21.07 8.01 -16.55
CA THR A 278 -19.95 7.58 -17.38
C THR A 278 -20.23 8.00 -18.82
N ALA A 279 -19.72 9.17 -19.22
CA ALA A 279 -19.36 9.36 -20.61
C ALA A 279 -18.29 8.32 -20.93
N PRO A 280 -18.42 7.51 -22.00
CA PRO A 280 -17.25 6.94 -22.63
C PRO A 280 -16.54 8.12 -23.29
N MET A 281 -15.70 8.82 -22.53
CA MET A 281 -14.78 9.77 -23.12
C MET A 281 -13.85 8.96 -24.03
N ARG A 282 -13.61 9.48 -25.24
CA ARG A 282 -12.51 9.02 -26.09
C ARG A 282 -11.28 8.84 -25.21
N GLY A 283 -10.70 7.65 -25.32
CA GLY A 283 -9.57 7.20 -24.54
C GLY A 283 -8.27 7.85 -24.95
N ASP A 284 -8.15 9.16 -24.74
CA ASP A 284 -6.86 9.73 -24.41
C ASP A 284 -6.93 10.22 -22.98
N THR A 285 -6.62 9.31 -22.06
CA THR A 285 -6.34 9.59 -20.64
C THR A 285 -5.16 10.56 -20.44
N TYR A 286 -4.58 11.09 -21.53
CA TYR A 286 -3.43 11.98 -21.56
C TYR A 286 -3.72 13.41 -22.05
N VAL A 287 -4.98 13.80 -22.33
CA VAL A 287 -5.31 15.17 -22.81
C VAL A 287 -5.40 16.21 -21.68
N THR A 288 -5.17 15.84 -20.42
CA THR A 288 -5.34 16.75 -19.27
C THR A 288 -4.11 16.90 -18.38
N PHE A 289 -3.03 16.19 -18.71
CA PHE A 289 -1.70 16.50 -18.22
C PHE A 289 -0.96 17.20 -19.36
N GLY A 290 0.07 18.01 -19.09
CA GLY A 290 0.89 18.71 -20.10
C GLY A 290 1.59 17.83 -21.16
N LEU A 291 1.22 16.56 -21.27
CA LEU A 291 1.58 15.57 -22.29
C LEU A 291 0.74 15.68 -23.58
N GLY A 292 -0.30 16.53 -23.61
CA GLY A 292 -1.08 16.80 -24.83
C GLY A 292 -0.26 17.51 -25.93
N GLN A 293 0.81 18.21 -25.54
CA GLN A 293 1.90 18.60 -26.44
C GLN A 293 2.93 17.47 -26.41
N ARG A 294 2.91 16.58 -27.41
CA ARG A 294 3.91 15.51 -27.56
C ARG A 294 5.34 16.05 -27.71
N GLU A 295 5.46 17.30 -28.15
CA GLU A 295 6.70 18.04 -28.31
C GLU A 295 6.63 19.27 -27.41
N GLN A 296 7.51 19.31 -26.42
CA GLN A 296 7.66 20.47 -25.55
C GLN A 296 8.43 21.55 -26.31
N GLU A 297 7.91 22.77 -26.31
CA GLU A 297 8.58 23.91 -26.93
C GLU A 297 9.93 24.15 -26.25
N THR A 298 11.00 24.07 -27.04
CA THR A 298 12.35 24.41 -26.61
C THR A 298 12.69 25.81 -27.10
N TYR A 299 13.27 26.62 -26.22
CA TYR A 299 13.67 27.97 -26.54
C TYR A 299 15.20 28.05 -26.48
N GLN A 300 15.82 28.49 -27.57
CA GLN A 300 17.25 28.62 -27.70
C GLN A 300 17.59 30.01 -28.22
N ARG A 301 18.67 30.60 -27.66
CA ARG A 301 19.23 31.84 -28.16
C ARG A 301 20.00 31.59 -29.45
N CYS A 302 19.73 32.37 -30.49
CA CYS A 302 20.45 32.31 -31.76
C CYS A 302 21.14 33.66 -32.07
N PRO A 303 22.28 33.64 -32.78
CA PRO A 303 22.89 34.88 -33.26
C PRO A 303 21.96 35.62 -34.22
N GLY A 304 21.58 36.85 -33.87
CA GLY A 304 20.71 37.70 -34.70
C GLY A 304 19.24 37.77 -34.27
N ASP A 305 18.90 37.22 -33.10
CA ASP A 305 17.55 37.30 -32.52
C ASP A 305 17.05 38.75 -32.40
N SER A 306 15.79 38.97 -32.74
CA SER A 306 15.10 40.24 -32.56
C SER A 306 14.84 40.53 -31.08
N ALA A 307 14.62 41.81 -30.75
CA ALA A 307 14.31 42.22 -29.38
C ALA A 307 13.05 41.52 -28.82
N ASP A 308 12.06 41.22 -29.67
CA ASP A 308 10.84 40.52 -29.26
C ASP A 308 11.10 39.04 -28.95
N GLU A 309 11.97 38.38 -29.71
CA GLU A 309 12.40 36.99 -29.47
C GLU A 309 13.20 36.87 -28.18
N ILE A 310 14.14 37.80 -27.94
CA ILE A 310 14.88 37.88 -26.68
C ILE A 310 13.92 38.07 -25.49
N ASN A 311 12.91 38.94 -25.62
CA ASN A 311 11.89 39.10 -24.59
C ASN A 311 11.04 37.83 -24.39
N GLY A 312 10.74 37.09 -25.44
CA GLY A 312 10.09 35.78 -25.37
C GLY A 312 10.94 34.77 -24.59
N LEU A 313 12.25 34.76 -24.85
CA LEU A 313 13.22 33.89 -24.19
C LEU A 313 13.35 34.22 -22.71
N ILE A 314 13.41 35.51 -22.35
CA ILE A 314 13.39 35.97 -20.95
C ILE A 314 12.14 35.45 -20.22
N ARG A 315 10.96 35.60 -20.83
CA ARG A 315 9.69 35.11 -20.24
C ARG A 315 9.69 33.60 -20.07
N ALA A 316 10.18 32.85 -21.06
CA ALA A 316 10.31 31.40 -20.97
C ALA A 316 11.25 30.98 -19.84
N THR A 317 12.38 31.67 -19.69
CA THR A 317 13.37 31.40 -18.63
C THR A 317 12.78 31.62 -17.24
N TYR A 318 12.08 32.74 -17.01
CA TYR A 318 11.39 32.97 -15.74
C TYR A 318 10.28 31.95 -15.50
N LYS A 319 9.50 31.60 -16.52
CA LYS A 319 8.43 30.61 -16.40
C LYS A 319 8.97 29.26 -15.93
N GLN A 320 10.09 28.83 -16.47
CA GLN A 320 10.75 27.58 -16.07
C GLN A 320 11.36 27.68 -14.67
N VAL A 321 12.27 28.65 -14.46
CA VAL A 321 13.08 28.71 -13.24
C VAL A 321 12.22 29.06 -12.03
N MET A 322 11.26 29.96 -12.17
CA MET A 322 10.41 30.37 -11.05
C MET A 322 9.19 29.45 -10.83
N GLY A 323 9.01 28.37 -11.60
CA GLY A 323 7.90 27.43 -11.42
C GLY A 323 6.53 28.01 -11.76
N ASN A 324 6.45 28.72 -12.90
CA ASN A 324 5.25 29.35 -13.45
C ASN A 324 4.41 30.26 -12.50
N PRO A 325 5.01 31.21 -11.78
CA PRO A 325 4.25 32.20 -11.03
C PRO A 325 3.99 33.44 -11.89
N HIS A 326 2.94 34.18 -11.56
CA HIS A 326 2.76 35.54 -12.08
C HIS A 326 3.72 36.49 -11.34
N LEU A 327 4.87 36.76 -11.96
CA LEU A 327 5.87 37.70 -11.42
C LEU A 327 5.44 39.14 -11.65
N MET A 328 5.63 39.97 -10.63
CA MET A 328 5.51 41.42 -10.76
C MET A 328 6.81 42.04 -11.29
N GLU A 329 6.75 43.26 -11.82
CA GLU A 329 7.93 43.92 -12.41
C GLU A 329 9.09 44.09 -11.41
N PHE A 330 8.78 44.36 -10.14
CA PHE A 330 9.80 44.52 -9.09
C PHE A 330 10.45 43.21 -8.65
N GLU A 331 9.80 42.06 -8.91
CA GLU A 331 10.34 40.73 -8.58
C GLU A 331 11.32 40.21 -9.64
N ARG A 332 11.40 40.91 -10.78
CA ARG A 332 12.27 40.55 -11.89
C ARG A 332 13.69 41.04 -11.62
N ALA A 333 14.67 40.23 -12.01
CA ALA A 333 16.09 40.58 -11.93
C ALA A 333 16.50 41.49 -13.11
N ILE A 334 16.05 42.75 -13.09
CA ILE A 334 16.23 43.73 -14.19
C ILE A 334 17.71 43.84 -14.61
N SER A 335 18.63 43.86 -13.65
CA SER A 335 20.08 43.94 -13.94
C SER A 335 20.60 42.73 -14.71
N ALA A 336 20.05 41.54 -14.49
CA ALA A 336 20.42 40.33 -15.22
C ALA A 336 19.79 40.34 -16.62
N GLU A 337 18.56 40.84 -16.75
CA GLU A 337 17.88 40.98 -18.04
C GLU A 337 18.60 41.93 -18.98
N SER A 338 19.03 43.11 -18.51
CA SER A 338 19.78 44.05 -19.35
C SER A 338 21.08 43.43 -19.87
N LYS A 339 21.84 42.75 -19.00
CA LYS A 339 23.07 42.05 -19.39
C LYS A 339 22.81 40.93 -20.40
N TYR A 340 21.66 40.25 -20.29
CA TYR A 340 21.27 39.19 -21.22
C TYR A 340 20.85 39.75 -22.59
N ILE A 341 20.10 40.86 -22.61
CA ILE A 341 19.69 41.58 -23.82
C ILE A 341 20.93 42.08 -24.58
N ASP A 342 21.89 42.69 -23.88
CA ASP A 342 23.14 43.17 -24.45
C ASP A 342 24.09 42.02 -24.89
N GLY A 343 23.78 40.79 -24.50
CA GLY A 343 24.55 39.60 -24.82
C GLY A 343 25.82 39.38 -24.00
N TYR A 344 25.97 40.08 -22.87
CA TYR A 344 27.06 39.81 -21.92
C TYR A 344 26.89 38.49 -21.16
N LEU A 345 25.66 37.98 -21.04
CA LEU A 345 25.36 36.71 -20.38
C LEU A 345 24.89 35.66 -21.40
N SER A 346 25.33 34.42 -21.25
CA SER A 346 24.70 33.27 -21.91
C SER A 346 23.36 32.93 -21.25
N THR A 347 22.53 32.10 -21.90
CA THR A 347 21.26 31.64 -21.33
C THR A 347 21.50 30.89 -20.01
N ARG A 348 22.58 30.09 -19.95
CA ARG A 348 23.01 29.41 -18.72
C ARG A 348 23.37 30.38 -17.61
N GLU A 349 24.16 31.41 -17.89
CA GLU A 349 24.53 32.41 -16.88
C GLU A 349 23.34 33.26 -16.44
N PHE A 350 22.39 33.52 -17.34
CA PHE A 350 21.14 34.17 -17.02
C PHE A 350 20.27 33.31 -16.09
N VAL A 351 20.15 32.00 -16.35
CA VAL A 351 19.49 31.03 -15.45
C VAL A 351 20.15 31.03 -14.07
N ARG A 352 21.49 31.03 -14.02
CA ARG A 352 22.25 31.14 -12.77
C ARG A 352 21.92 32.43 -12.01
N ALA A 353 21.88 33.57 -12.70
CA ALA A 353 21.55 34.85 -12.10
C ALA A 353 20.11 34.89 -11.54
N ILE A 354 19.16 34.24 -12.20
CA ILE A 354 17.78 34.09 -11.69
C ILE A 354 17.75 33.19 -10.45
N GLY A 355 18.46 32.06 -10.46
CA GLY A 355 18.55 31.16 -9.31
C GLY A 355 19.20 31.79 -8.08
N LEU A 356 20.18 32.67 -8.28
CA LEU A 356 20.86 33.41 -7.22
C LEU A 356 20.10 34.67 -6.77
N SER A 357 18.97 35.00 -7.41
CA SER A 357 18.17 36.16 -7.04
C SER A 357 17.54 36.02 -5.65
N ALA A 358 17.34 37.16 -4.98
CA ALA A 358 16.69 37.19 -3.67
C ALA A 358 15.26 36.63 -3.72
N GLU A 359 14.54 36.83 -4.84
CA GLU A 359 13.18 36.33 -4.99
C GLU A 359 13.10 34.82 -5.10
N TYR A 360 14.04 34.17 -5.81
CA TYR A 360 14.10 32.72 -5.86
C TYR A 360 14.34 32.13 -4.47
N LYS A 361 15.32 32.70 -3.75
CA LYS A 361 15.66 32.28 -2.38
C LYS A 361 14.46 32.40 -1.44
N ARG A 362 13.76 33.53 -1.44
CA ARG A 362 12.57 33.74 -0.58
C ARG A 362 11.46 32.73 -0.87
N ARG A 363 11.19 32.47 -2.15
CA ARG A 363 10.09 31.58 -2.58
C ARG A 363 10.40 30.11 -2.34
N PHE A 364 11.62 29.67 -2.63
CA PHE A 364 11.93 28.24 -2.66
C PHE A 364 12.79 27.76 -1.50
N PHE A 365 13.72 28.57 -1.00
CA PHE A 365 14.63 28.17 0.07
C PHE A 365 14.04 28.49 1.46
N GLU A 366 13.52 29.70 1.66
CA GLU A 366 13.02 30.12 2.98
C GLU A 366 11.65 29.52 3.33
N THR A 367 10.84 29.21 2.32
CA THR A 367 9.45 28.74 2.51
C THR A 367 9.32 27.22 2.58
N ASN A 368 10.26 26.46 2.00
CA ASN A 368 10.12 25.01 1.82
C ASN A 368 11.04 24.20 2.73
N ALA A 369 10.67 22.94 2.96
CA ALA A 369 11.56 21.97 3.60
C ALA A 369 12.78 21.67 2.70
N PRO A 370 13.96 21.32 3.27
CA PRO A 370 15.18 21.08 2.48
C PRO A 370 15.02 20.04 1.35
N TYR A 371 14.29 18.95 1.61
CA TYR A 371 14.00 17.94 0.60
C TYR A 371 13.14 18.48 -0.55
N ARG A 372 12.15 19.33 -0.25
CA ARG A 372 11.27 19.95 -1.25
C ARG A 372 12.06 20.96 -2.09
N PHE A 373 12.94 21.73 -1.45
CA PHE A 373 13.83 22.67 -2.13
C PHE A 373 14.72 21.95 -3.16
N ILE A 374 15.40 20.88 -2.76
CA ILE A 374 16.23 20.07 -3.66
C ILE A 374 15.39 19.48 -4.81
N GLU A 375 14.20 18.91 -4.52
CA GLU A 375 13.29 18.39 -5.55
C GLU A 375 12.89 19.46 -6.59
N LEU A 376 12.65 20.69 -6.14
CA LEU A 376 12.31 21.81 -7.01
C LEU A 376 13.52 22.29 -7.81
N ASN A 377 14.72 22.29 -7.26
CA ASN A 377 15.93 22.67 -8.00
C ASN A 377 16.20 21.68 -9.14
N PHE A 378 16.06 20.38 -8.91
CA PHE A 378 16.10 19.37 -9.98
C PHE A 378 15.04 19.62 -11.06
N LYS A 379 13.84 20.08 -10.68
CA LYS A 379 12.78 20.43 -11.63
C LYS A 379 13.11 21.69 -12.42
N HIS A 380 13.52 22.77 -11.75
CA HIS A 380 13.72 24.08 -12.35
C HIS A 380 14.96 24.12 -13.25
N PHE A 381 16.09 23.59 -12.78
CA PHE A 381 17.37 23.66 -13.50
C PHE A 381 17.63 22.47 -14.42
N LEU A 382 17.35 21.25 -13.97
CA LEU A 382 17.63 20.03 -14.73
C LEU A 382 16.40 19.46 -15.46
N GLY A 383 15.21 20.03 -15.22
CA GLY A 383 13.98 19.59 -15.87
C GLY A 383 13.51 18.20 -15.45
N ARG A 384 14.01 17.63 -14.34
CA ARG A 384 13.73 16.25 -13.95
C ARG A 384 13.47 16.11 -12.45
N ALA A 385 13.08 14.90 -12.02
CA ALA A 385 13.07 14.53 -10.60
C ALA A 385 14.43 13.92 -10.18
N PRO A 386 14.77 13.92 -8.87
CA PRO A 386 15.92 13.18 -8.35
C PRO A 386 15.77 11.67 -8.60
N GLN A 387 16.86 11.03 -9.02
CA GLN A 387 16.88 9.61 -9.38
C GLN A 387 17.04 8.71 -8.16
N SER A 388 17.90 9.11 -7.22
CA SER A 388 18.28 8.29 -6.08
C SER A 388 18.43 9.12 -4.80
N GLN A 389 18.43 8.42 -3.67
CA GLN A 389 18.70 9.05 -2.38
C GLN A 389 20.13 9.60 -2.29
N ALA A 390 21.07 9.05 -3.08
CA ALA A 390 22.45 9.51 -3.12
C ALA A 390 22.55 10.95 -3.68
N GLU A 391 21.85 11.26 -4.78
CA GLU A 391 21.80 12.63 -5.34
C GLU A 391 21.26 13.63 -4.31
N ILE A 392 20.16 13.28 -3.63
CA ILE A 392 19.59 14.16 -2.59
C ILE A 392 20.58 14.34 -1.43
N SER A 393 21.26 13.27 -1.01
CA SER A 393 22.26 13.36 0.05
C SER A 393 23.45 14.22 -0.35
N GLU A 394 23.86 14.21 -1.61
CA GLU A 394 24.96 15.02 -2.13
C GLU A 394 24.61 16.51 -2.09
N HIS A 395 23.48 16.91 -2.65
CA HIS A 395 23.03 18.31 -2.61
C HIS A 395 22.76 18.80 -1.19
N THR A 396 22.30 17.92 -0.29
CA THR A 396 22.16 18.26 1.14
C THR A 396 23.51 18.58 1.77
N LYS A 397 24.58 17.86 1.41
CA LYS A 397 25.94 18.13 1.90
C LYS A 397 26.49 19.43 1.31
N ILE A 398 26.34 19.63 0.01
CA ILE A 398 26.77 20.87 -0.68
C ILE A 398 26.10 22.09 -0.04
N LEU A 399 24.80 22.00 0.22
CA LEU A 399 24.05 23.07 0.89
C LEU A 399 24.56 23.35 2.31
N ALA A 400 24.91 22.31 3.06
CA ALA A 400 25.41 22.43 4.42
C ALA A 400 26.84 23.01 4.49
N GLU A 401 27.71 22.65 3.54
CA GLU A 401 29.13 23.04 3.54
C GLU A 401 29.40 24.33 2.76
N GLY A 402 28.83 24.46 1.55
CA GLY A 402 29.05 25.57 0.62
C GLY A 402 27.95 26.62 0.62
N GLY A 403 26.84 26.38 1.33
CA GLY A 403 25.72 27.30 1.40
C GLY A 403 24.85 27.33 0.14
N TYR A 404 23.98 28.33 0.06
CA TYR A 404 22.95 28.45 -0.97
C TYR A 404 23.54 28.65 -2.39
N GLU A 405 24.54 29.50 -2.53
CA GLU A 405 25.11 29.82 -3.85
C GLU A 405 25.83 28.62 -4.46
N ALA A 406 26.58 27.87 -3.65
CA ALA A 406 27.25 26.65 -4.08
C ALA A 406 26.25 25.57 -4.53
N GLU A 407 25.11 25.47 -3.85
CA GLU A 407 24.06 24.51 -4.19
C GLU A 407 23.42 24.83 -5.55
N ILE A 408 23.10 26.10 -5.83
CA ILE A 408 22.57 26.51 -7.14
C ILE A 408 23.61 26.32 -8.26
N CYS A 409 24.87 26.72 -8.02
CA CYS A 409 25.94 26.55 -9.00
C CYS A 409 26.19 25.07 -9.32
N SER A 410 26.09 24.18 -8.34
CA SER A 410 26.26 22.73 -8.54
C SER A 410 25.31 22.16 -9.61
N TYR A 411 24.08 22.66 -9.73
CA TYR A 411 23.15 22.22 -10.78
C TYR A 411 23.52 22.76 -12.16
N VAL A 412 23.82 24.06 -12.24
CA VAL A 412 24.08 24.75 -13.51
C VAL A 412 25.43 24.37 -14.11
N ASP A 413 26.42 24.07 -13.26
CA ASP A 413 27.78 23.66 -13.65
C ASP A 413 27.91 22.14 -13.83
N SER A 414 26.81 21.39 -13.66
CA SER A 414 26.82 19.95 -13.85
C SER A 414 27.04 19.57 -15.32
N GLU A 415 27.72 18.44 -15.54
CA GLU A 415 27.90 17.87 -16.89
C GLU A 415 26.56 17.50 -17.54
N GLU A 416 25.56 17.12 -16.73
CA GLU A 416 24.20 16.85 -17.22
C GLU A 416 23.56 18.12 -17.79
N TYR A 417 23.70 19.26 -17.12
CA TYR A 417 23.18 20.53 -17.63
C TYR A 417 23.86 20.90 -18.94
N GLN A 418 25.19 20.83 -18.99
CA GLN A 418 25.96 21.18 -20.19
C GLN A 418 25.63 20.28 -21.39
N SER A 419 25.53 18.97 -21.19
CA SER A 419 25.23 18.00 -22.25
C SER A 419 23.79 18.10 -22.76
N THR A 420 22.85 18.56 -21.93
CA THR A 420 21.43 18.62 -22.29
C THR A 420 21.03 19.97 -22.87
N PHE A 421 21.44 21.06 -22.23
CA PHE A 421 21.00 22.42 -22.56
C PHE A 421 22.12 23.29 -23.16
N GLY A 422 23.39 22.96 -22.91
CA GLY A 422 24.52 23.80 -23.32
C GLY A 422 24.46 25.21 -22.72
N GLU A 423 24.94 26.19 -23.47
CA GLU A 423 25.01 27.60 -23.02
C GLU A 423 23.77 28.42 -23.38
N ASP A 424 23.10 28.07 -24.49
CA ASP A 424 22.13 28.94 -25.15
C ASP A 424 20.67 28.48 -25.03
N THR A 425 20.42 27.24 -24.61
CA THR A 425 19.07 26.69 -24.48
C THR A 425 18.50 26.90 -23.08
N VAL A 426 17.25 27.36 -23.01
CA VAL A 426 16.51 27.49 -21.74
C VAL A 426 16.15 26.09 -21.22
N PRO A 427 16.33 25.80 -19.92
CA PRO A 427 15.91 24.53 -19.36
C PRO A 427 14.44 24.24 -19.63
N PHE A 428 14.13 22.99 -19.91
CA PHE A 428 12.76 22.54 -20.17
C PHE A 428 12.50 21.23 -19.42
N ALA A 429 11.24 20.91 -19.21
CA ALA A 429 10.86 19.69 -18.51
C ALA A 429 11.19 18.46 -19.36
N ARG A 430 11.93 17.52 -18.80
CA ARG A 430 12.39 16.29 -19.45
C ARG A 430 11.45 15.16 -19.08
N ILE A 431 10.22 15.26 -19.56
CA ILE A 431 9.14 14.31 -19.27
C ILE A 431 9.32 13.01 -20.05
N LEU A 432 9.95 13.04 -21.23
CA LEU A 432 10.11 11.85 -22.06
C LEU A 432 11.12 10.85 -21.46
N THR A 433 10.93 9.57 -21.78
CA THR A 433 11.86 8.52 -21.40
C THR A 433 13.16 8.67 -22.19
N GLU A 434 14.28 8.71 -21.49
CA GLU A 434 15.62 8.83 -22.06
C GLU A 434 16.48 7.61 -21.69
N ASN A 435 17.49 7.32 -22.50
CA ASN A 435 18.43 6.23 -22.24
C ASN A 435 19.15 6.45 -20.90
N GLY A 436 19.21 5.42 -20.07
CA GLY A 436 19.86 5.47 -18.76
C GLY A 436 18.96 5.91 -17.59
N ARG A 437 17.69 6.29 -17.84
CA ARG A 437 16.75 6.67 -16.77
C ARG A 437 15.80 5.54 -16.39
N ALA A 438 15.59 5.38 -15.08
CA ALA A 438 14.59 4.44 -14.56
C ALA A 438 13.17 4.88 -14.92
N GLN A 439 12.28 3.93 -15.26
CA GLN A 439 10.88 4.23 -15.58
C GLN A 439 10.14 4.94 -14.43
N VAL A 440 10.54 4.72 -13.17
CA VAL A 440 9.97 5.39 -12.00
C VAL A 440 10.24 6.89 -12.01
N ALA A 441 11.34 7.34 -12.64
CA ALA A 441 11.68 8.75 -12.77
C ALA A 441 10.59 9.55 -13.52
N PHE A 442 9.97 8.94 -14.54
CA PHE A 442 8.80 9.50 -15.22
C PHE A 442 7.69 9.81 -14.23
N ASN A 443 7.28 8.82 -13.44
CA ASN A 443 6.19 8.97 -12.47
C ASN A 443 6.53 10.02 -11.38
N ARG A 444 7.79 10.07 -10.93
CA ARG A 444 8.27 11.07 -9.98
C ARG A 444 8.22 12.48 -10.55
N HIS A 445 8.68 12.65 -11.79
CA HIS A 445 8.66 13.94 -12.44
C HIS A 445 7.24 14.45 -12.65
N LEU A 446 6.31 13.57 -13.05
CA LEU A 446 4.90 13.91 -13.14
C LEU A 446 4.29 14.30 -11.79
N SER A 447 4.73 13.68 -10.69
CA SER A 447 4.30 14.06 -9.34
C SER A 447 4.82 15.45 -8.90
N LEU A 448 5.86 15.98 -9.55
CA LEU A 448 6.34 17.34 -9.33
C LEU A 448 5.70 18.36 -10.29
N ALA A 449 5.25 17.92 -11.46
CA ALA A 449 4.62 18.76 -12.47
C ALA A 449 3.08 18.65 -12.38
N GLU A 450 2.42 19.47 -11.55
CA GLU A 450 0.97 19.35 -11.29
C GLU A 450 0.05 19.87 -12.40
N GLY A 451 0.60 20.32 -13.54
CA GLY A 451 -0.14 20.75 -14.73
C GLY A 451 0.38 22.07 -15.33
N PHE A 452 -0.10 22.43 -16.52
CA PHE A 452 0.40 23.61 -17.27
C PHE A 452 0.18 24.95 -16.56
N ALA A 453 -0.88 25.07 -15.76
CA ALA A 453 -1.23 26.28 -15.03
C ALA A 453 -0.90 26.19 -13.52
N ALA A 454 -0.27 25.10 -13.08
CA ALA A 454 0.13 24.96 -11.68
C ALA A 454 1.35 25.83 -11.39
N SER A 455 1.47 26.30 -10.15
CA SER A 455 2.65 26.98 -9.65
C SER A 455 3.31 26.14 -8.54
N ASP A 456 4.64 26.10 -8.55
CA ASP A 456 5.41 25.27 -7.62
C ASP A 456 5.44 25.78 -6.17
N THR A 457 4.97 27.00 -5.95
CA THR A 457 4.89 27.65 -4.63
C THR A 457 3.75 27.14 -3.75
N VAL A 458 2.81 26.36 -4.30
CA VAL A 458 1.61 25.92 -3.57
C VAL A 458 1.92 24.84 -2.53
N LEU A 459 2.92 23.99 -2.79
CA LEU A 459 3.28 22.85 -1.92
C LEU A 459 4.67 23.03 -1.31
N SER A 460 4.71 23.11 0.02
CA SER A 460 5.94 23.28 0.80
C SER A 460 6.56 21.98 1.33
N SER A 461 5.80 20.88 1.34
CA SER A 461 6.27 19.55 1.71
C SER A 461 6.78 18.76 0.51
N SER A 462 7.81 17.93 0.71
CA SER A 462 8.32 17.03 -0.33
C SER A 462 7.25 16.02 -0.77
N SER A 463 7.16 15.78 -2.07
CA SER A 463 6.27 14.76 -2.65
C SER A 463 6.98 13.45 -2.93
N LEU A 464 8.32 13.45 -3.00
CA LEU A 464 9.10 12.30 -3.48
C LEU A 464 9.89 11.55 -2.42
N VAL A 465 10.02 12.03 -1.16
CA VAL A 465 10.83 11.37 -0.11
C VAL A 465 10.60 9.85 -0.03
N ASN A 466 9.33 9.43 0.06
CA ASN A 466 9.01 8.00 0.13
C ASN A 466 9.33 7.26 -1.17
N SER A 467 9.08 7.87 -2.32
CA SER A 467 9.33 7.27 -3.64
C SER A 467 10.82 7.08 -3.89
N VAL A 468 11.65 8.07 -3.53
CA VAL A 468 13.10 8.02 -3.71
C VAL A 468 13.72 7.00 -2.76
N ALA A 469 13.29 6.98 -1.50
CA ALA A 469 13.81 6.04 -0.50
C ALA A 469 13.46 4.57 -0.81
N THR A 470 12.26 4.30 -1.32
CA THR A 470 11.77 2.93 -1.52
C THR A 470 11.89 2.41 -2.95
N GLY A 471 12.23 3.27 -3.92
CA GLY A 471 12.17 2.94 -5.34
C GLY A 471 10.75 2.74 -5.90
N MET A 472 9.71 2.93 -5.07
CA MET A 472 8.31 2.75 -5.50
C MET A 472 7.76 4.01 -6.17
N VAL A 473 6.67 3.87 -6.92
CA VAL A 473 5.96 5.02 -7.51
C VAL A 473 5.44 5.97 -6.42
N PRO A 474 5.40 7.30 -6.66
CA PRO A 474 4.86 8.26 -5.70
C PRO A 474 3.43 7.95 -5.25
N SER A 475 3.13 8.31 -4.00
CA SER A 475 1.80 8.12 -3.41
C SER A 475 0.74 8.89 -4.18
N GLY A 476 -0.46 8.32 -4.31
CA GLY A 476 -1.57 8.95 -5.02
C GLY A 476 -1.66 8.61 -6.50
N TRP A 477 -0.60 8.07 -7.13
CA TRP A 477 -0.59 7.68 -8.55
C TRP A 477 -1.69 6.69 -8.93
N SER A 478 -1.97 5.71 -8.07
CA SER A 478 -3.04 4.71 -8.27
C SER A 478 -4.43 5.22 -7.86
N SER A 479 -4.52 6.41 -7.26
CA SER A 479 -5.75 6.96 -6.68
C SER A 479 -6.05 8.38 -7.12
N THR A 480 -5.47 8.85 -8.24
CA THR A 480 -5.75 10.18 -8.82
C THR A 480 -7.17 10.24 -9.38
N THR A 481 -8.16 10.18 -8.49
CA THR A 481 -9.53 10.62 -8.75
C THR A 481 -9.71 12.09 -8.35
N SER A 482 -8.65 12.75 -7.88
CA SER A 482 -8.62 14.20 -7.69
C SER A 482 -8.50 14.90 -9.05
N ARG A 483 -9.64 15.00 -9.73
CA ARG A 483 -9.81 15.77 -10.95
C ARG A 483 -9.72 17.26 -10.62
N ILE A 484 -8.53 17.86 -10.65
CA ILE A 484 -8.36 19.31 -10.81
C ILE A 484 -8.62 19.67 -12.29
N ASN A 485 -9.78 19.28 -12.81
CA ASN A 485 -10.21 19.57 -14.19
C ASN A 485 -11.74 19.61 -14.28
N ARG A 486 -12.38 20.38 -13.39
CA ARG A 486 -13.81 20.69 -13.50
C ARG A 486 -14.11 22.06 -14.12
N THR A 487 -13.11 22.80 -14.59
CA THR A 487 -13.31 24.21 -15.00
C THR A 487 -12.61 24.57 -16.32
N GLY A 488 -12.62 23.66 -17.31
CA GLY A 488 -12.08 23.95 -18.65
C GLY A 488 -13.14 24.27 -19.72
N THR A 489 -14.43 24.18 -19.42
CA THR A 489 -15.51 24.57 -20.33
C THR A 489 -16.42 25.56 -19.63
N GLN A 490 -16.25 26.84 -19.97
CA GLN A 490 -17.10 27.92 -19.49
C GLN A 490 -18.44 27.86 -20.22
N SER A 491 -19.53 27.91 -19.47
CA SER A 491 -20.83 28.28 -20.04
C SER A 491 -20.77 29.70 -20.61
N GLY A 492 -21.39 29.91 -21.76
CA GLY A 492 -21.43 31.23 -22.42
C GLY A 492 -20.33 31.49 -23.45
N ALA A 493 -19.50 30.50 -23.82
CA ALA A 493 -18.54 30.67 -24.92
C ALA A 493 -19.27 30.99 -26.25
N PRO A 494 -18.84 32.02 -27.02
CA PRO A 494 -19.50 32.41 -28.27
C PRO A 494 -19.40 31.35 -29.37
N ASP A 495 -18.37 30.51 -29.31
CA ASP A 495 -18.14 29.41 -30.24
C ASP A 495 -18.95 28.16 -29.82
N PRO A 496 -19.91 27.68 -30.63
CA PRO A 496 -20.80 26.56 -30.30
C PRO A 496 -20.05 25.25 -30.02
N THR A 497 -18.85 25.12 -30.57
CA THR A 497 -17.99 23.97 -30.40
C THR A 497 -17.40 23.88 -28.99
N LYS A 498 -17.34 24.99 -28.25
CA LYS A 498 -16.84 25.08 -26.86
C LYS A 498 -17.96 25.00 -25.81
N LYS A 499 -19.23 25.03 -26.23
CA LYS A 499 -20.41 24.98 -25.35
C LYS A 499 -20.68 23.58 -24.82
N ARG A 500 -21.46 23.49 -23.74
CA ARG A 500 -21.92 22.23 -23.14
C ARG A 500 -23.40 22.02 -23.41
N PHE A 501 -23.76 20.80 -23.78
CA PHE A 501 -25.14 20.41 -24.04
C PHE A 501 -25.54 19.22 -23.18
N ARG A 502 -26.76 19.26 -22.66
CA ARG A 502 -27.43 18.16 -21.95
C ARG A 502 -28.38 17.46 -22.91
N ILE A 503 -28.12 16.18 -23.18
CA ILE A 503 -28.95 15.29 -23.98
C ILE A 503 -29.75 14.39 -23.03
N VAL A 504 -31.07 14.52 -23.02
CA VAL A 504 -31.97 13.62 -22.29
C VAL A 504 -32.40 12.50 -23.23
N VAL A 505 -32.35 11.25 -22.79
CA VAL A 505 -32.64 10.05 -23.58
C VAL A 505 -33.67 9.20 -22.84
N ALA A 506 -34.70 8.73 -23.55
CA ALA A 506 -35.69 7.80 -23.03
C ALA A 506 -35.06 6.45 -22.68
N ALA A 507 -35.54 5.78 -21.64
CA ALA A 507 -35.04 4.47 -21.22
C ALA A 507 -34.95 3.49 -22.39
N GLN A 508 -33.80 2.82 -22.48
CA GLN A 508 -33.55 1.74 -23.43
C GLN A 508 -34.41 0.52 -23.08
N THR A 509 -34.83 -0.25 -24.09
CA THR A 509 -35.50 -1.53 -23.86
C THR A 509 -34.50 -2.49 -23.19
N ALA A 510 -34.81 -2.90 -21.97
CA ALA A 510 -33.80 -3.45 -21.09
C ALA A 510 -33.72 -4.98 -21.17
N ARG A 511 -32.50 -5.53 -21.28
CA ARG A 511 -32.16 -6.89 -20.84
C ARG A 511 -31.82 -6.96 -19.34
N SER A 512 -32.16 -5.96 -18.53
CA SER A 512 -32.13 -6.07 -17.06
C SER A 512 -33.04 -5.05 -16.37
N ARG A 513 -33.44 -5.37 -15.13
CA ARG A 513 -34.43 -4.64 -14.34
C ARG A 513 -33.84 -3.34 -13.75
N GLN A 514 -33.78 -2.26 -14.53
CA GLN A 514 -33.52 -0.91 -14.01
C GLN A 514 -34.83 -0.14 -13.75
N ARG A 515 -34.86 0.65 -12.67
CA ARG A 515 -36.06 1.37 -12.17
C ARG A 515 -36.11 2.87 -12.53
N THR A 516 -35.18 3.39 -13.32
CA THR A 516 -35.17 4.80 -13.75
C THR A 516 -35.44 4.92 -15.24
N ALA A 517 -36.45 5.74 -15.59
CA ALA A 517 -37.06 5.76 -16.93
C ALA A 517 -36.35 6.66 -17.96
N ASN A 518 -35.35 7.47 -17.58
CA ASN A 518 -34.62 8.36 -18.49
C ASN A 518 -33.13 8.44 -18.11
N SER A 519 -32.25 8.57 -19.10
CA SER A 519 -30.81 8.80 -18.91
C SER A 519 -30.41 10.17 -19.47
N THR A 520 -29.51 10.89 -18.80
CA THR A 520 -29.03 12.20 -19.24
C THR A 520 -27.54 12.16 -19.53
N TYR A 521 -27.11 12.74 -20.65
CA TYR A 521 -25.71 12.85 -21.04
C TYR A 521 -25.30 14.32 -21.13
N LEU A 522 -24.16 14.68 -20.55
CA LEU A 522 -23.53 15.99 -20.72
C LEU A 522 -22.38 15.88 -21.70
N VAL A 523 -22.44 16.64 -22.79
CA VAL A 523 -21.53 16.52 -23.94
C VAL A 523 -20.99 17.89 -24.33
N SER A 524 -19.75 17.94 -24.78
CA SER A 524 -19.15 19.13 -25.42
C SER A 524 -19.70 19.31 -26.84
N GLY A 525 -19.82 20.55 -27.31
CA GLY A 525 -20.23 20.86 -28.68
C GLY A 525 -19.43 20.10 -29.75
N LYS A 526 -18.13 19.88 -29.52
CA LYS A 526 -17.24 19.07 -30.39
C LYS A 526 -17.71 17.62 -30.56
N ASP A 527 -18.24 17.02 -29.50
CA ASP A 527 -18.46 15.58 -29.41
C ASP A 527 -19.94 15.18 -29.57
N MET A 528 -20.81 16.16 -29.81
CA MET A 528 -22.26 15.97 -29.95
C MET A 528 -22.64 14.87 -30.94
N SER A 529 -22.06 14.90 -32.13
CA SER A 529 -22.37 13.93 -33.19
C SER A 529 -21.97 12.49 -32.80
N SER A 530 -20.85 12.33 -32.11
CA SER A 530 -20.36 11.02 -31.66
C SER A 530 -21.26 10.42 -30.57
N GLN A 531 -21.70 11.25 -29.62
CA GLN A 531 -22.57 10.80 -28.54
C GLN A 531 -23.97 10.46 -29.05
N MET A 532 -24.51 11.23 -30.00
CA MET A 532 -25.80 10.91 -30.62
C MET A 532 -25.75 9.58 -31.37
N LYS A 533 -24.69 9.32 -32.15
CA LYS A 533 -24.48 8.01 -32.81
C LYS A 533 -24.43 6.87 -31.81
N TYR A 534 -23.72 7.06 -30.68
CA TYR A 534 -23.63 6.08 -29.61
C TYR A 534 -25.00 5.77 -28.96
N ILE A 535 -25.79 6.81 -28.70
CA ILE A 535 -27.14 6.67 -28.12
C ILE A 535 -28.04 5.88 -29.08
N HIS A 536 -28.02 6.21 -30.38
CA HIS A 536 -28.80 5.52 -31.39
C HIS A 536 -28.35 4.06 -31.60
N ALA A 537 -27.04 3.79 -31.59
CA ALA A 537 -26.50 2.43 -31.72
C ALA A 537 -26.97 1.49 -30.59
N ARG A 538 -27.29 2.04 -29.42
CA ARG A 538 -27.86 1.30 -28.29
C ARG A 538 -29.40 1.30 -28.24
N GLY A 539 -30.06 1.76 -29.31
CA GLY A 539 -31.52 1.83 -29.38
C GLY A 539 -32.14 2.87 -28.45
N GLY A 540 -31.37 3.84 -27.95
CA GLY A 540 -31.88 4.95 -27.14
C GLY A 540 -32.56 6.01 -28.01
N ARG A 541 -33.70 6.54 -27.56
CA ARG A 541 -34.40 7.64 -28.22
C ARG A 541 -34.09 8.96 -27.51
N ILE A 542 -33.47 9.91 -28.20
CA ILE A 542 -33.18 11.24 -27.66
C ILE A 542 -34.49 12.02 -27.49
N LEU A 543 -34.71 12.55 -26.28
CA LEU A 543 -35.88 13.33 -25.90
C LEU A 543 -35.65 14.83 -26.07
N SER A 544 -34.50 15.35 -25.62
CA SER A 544 -34.17 16.77 -25.74
C SER A 544 -32.67 17.02 -25.71
N VAL A 545 -32.22 18.05 -26.41
CA VAL A 545 -30.85 18.59 -26.33
C VAL A 545 -30.96 20.04 -25.87
N THR A 546 -30.37 20.37 -24.74
CA THR A 546 -30.43 21.72 -24.14
C THR A 546 -29.03 22.23 -23.86
N GLU A 547 -28.74 23.50 -24.19
CA GLU A 547 -27.49 24.13 -23.76
C GLU A 547 -27.50 24.25 -22.23
N VAL A 548 -26.39 23.87 -21.60
CA VAL A 548 -26.21 24.03 -20.16
C VAL A 548 -25.50 25.36 -19.96
N MET A 549 -26.26 26.36 -19.52
CA MET A 549 -25.74 27.62 -18.99
C MET A 549 -25.02 27.42 -17.66
#